data_AF-A0A800H9M7-F1
#
_entry.id   AF-A0A800H9M7-F1
#
_cell.length_a   1.000
_cell.length_b   1.000
_cell.length_c   1.000
_cell.angle_alpha   90.00
_cell.angle_beta   90.00
_cell.angle_gamma   90.00
#
_symmetry.space_group_name_H-M   'P 1'
#
loop_
_entity.id
_entity.type
_entity.pdbx_description
1 polymer ?
#
loop_
_entity_poly.entity_id
_entity_poly.type
_entity_poly.pdbx_seq_one_letter_code
_entity_poly.pdbx_strand_id
1 'polypeptide(L)'
;MMKWTKQKFVEDLRNNCSREIAKIGEQIIEFSEKNATEMSWGRGDGHGTFTFRCNSDFGMLPLFHMKSDGQLNLQINFLREKELPKMVMRDMLVKLEANFLRDYDAESYPVDSYEEMEFMFHTHTQVDKFISTIEGCVYRLKQ
;
A
#
# COMPACT_ATOMS: atom_id res chain seq x y z
N MET A 1 24.21 4.68 5.85
CA MET A 1 22.77 5.00 5.92
C MET A 1 22.07 4.01 6.83
N MET A 2 21.25 4.54 7.74
CA MET A 2 20.50 3.76 8.72
C MET A 2 19.43 2.92 8.02
N LYS A 3 19.29 1.65 8.42
CA LYS A 3 18.17 0.81 7.97
C LYS A 3 16.96 1.12 8.84
N TRP A 4 15.81 1.38 8.20
CA TRP A 4 14.55 1.54 8.91
C TRP A 4 14.10 0.22 9.54
N THR A 5 13.42 0.31 10.67
CA THR A 5 12.77 -0.80 11.35
C THR A 5 11.33 -0.42 11.64
N LYS A 6 10.47 -1.41 11.90
CA LYS A 6 9.08 -1.16 12.30
C LYS A 6 8.99 -0.13 13.43
N GLN A 7 9.81 -0.30 14.46
CA GLN A 7 9.78 0.56 15.65
C GLN A 7 10.07 2.01 15.29
N LYS A 8 11.15 2.26 14.53
CA LYS A 8 11.53 3.60 14.10
C LYS A 8 10.50 4.21 13.15
N PHE A 9 9.97 3.40 12.24
CA PHE A 9 8.94 3.86 11.30
C PHE A 9 7.67 4.28 12.04
N VAL A 10 7.17 3.47 12.98
CA VAL A 10 5.97 3.78 13.76
C VAL A 10 6.19 5.00 14.66
N GLU A 11 7.39 5.13 15.24
CA GLU A 11 7.76 6.32 16.01
C GLU A 11 7.74 7.59 15.14
N ASP A 12 8.38 7.56 13.96
CA ASP A 12 8.38 8.68 13.01
C ASP A 12 6.95 8.99 12.52
N LEU A 13 6.15 7.97 12.25
CA LEU A 13 4.74 8.11 11.86
C LEU A 13 3.92 8.83 12.93
N ARG A 14 4.06 8.43 14.20
CA ARG A 14 3.36 9.08 15.32
C ARG A 14 3.80 10.52 15.56
N ASN A 15 5.04 10.85 15.22
CA ASN A 15 5.61 12.19 15.43
C ASN A 15 5.28 13.16 14.30
N ASN A 16 5.13 12.69 13.06
CA ASN A 16 4.95 13.55 11.88
C ASN A 16 3.51 13.57 11.35
N CYS A 17 2.68 12.60 11.72
CA CYS A 17 1.30 12.52 11.24
C CYS A 17 0.28 12.90 12.32
N SER A 18 -0.95 13.17 11.89
CA SER A 18 -2.09 13.23 12.81
C SER A 18 -2.28 11.90 13.53
N ARG A 19 -2.89 11.92 14.72
CA ARG A 19 -3.18 10.70 15.49
C ARG A 19 -4.01 9.70 14.68
N GLU A 20 -4.90 10.17 13.82
CA GLU A 20 -5.72 9.31 12.98
C GLU A 20 -4.87 8.62 11.91
N ILE A 21 -4.03 9.36 11.19
CA ILE A 21 -3.15 8.79 10.17
C ILE A 21 -2.12 7.84 10.77
N ALA A 22 -1.59 8.14 11.96
CA ALA A 22 -0.70 7.23 12.67
C ALA A 22 -1.40 5.89 13.00
N LYS A 23 -2.65 5.92 13.47
CA LYS A 23 -3.45 4.70 13.70
C LYS A 23 -3.70 3.91 12.42
N ILE A 24 -4.01 4.60 11.31
CA ILE A 24 -4.24 3.96 10.01
C ILE A 24 -2.95 3.27 9.53
N GLY A 25 -1.81 3.97 9.57
CA GLY A 25 -0.55 3.37 9.17
C GLY A 25 -0.14 2.19 10.06
N GLU A 26 -0.39 2.25 11.37
CA GLU A 26 -0.19 1.10 12.27
C GLU A 26 -1.08 -0.09 11.89
N GLN A 27 -2.37 0.14 11.59
CA GLN A 27 -3.29 -0.92 11.12
C GLN A 27 -2.81 -1.56 9.81
N ILE A 28 -2.34 -0.75 8.86
CA ILE A 28 -1.78 -1.24 7.59
C ILE A 28 -0.52 -2.08 7.85
N ILE A 29 0.36 -1.66 8.77
CA ILE A 29 1.56 -2.42 9.15
C ILE A 29 1.18 -3.76 9.80
N GLU A 30 0.24 -3.76 10.74
CA GLU A 30 -0.23 -4.98 11.40
C GLU A 30 -0.89 -5.96 10.42
N PHE A 31 -1.69 -5.45 9.49
CA PHE A 31 -2.22 -6.25 8.38
C PHE A 31 -1.08 -6.86 7.55
N SER A 32 -0.07 -6.05 7.24
CA SER A 32 1.06 -6.45 6.40
C SER A 32 1.89 -7.56 7.02
N GLU A 33 2.11 -7.53 8.34
CA GLU A 33 2.85 -8.60 9.05
C GLU A 33 2.19 -9.96 8.95
N LYS A 34 0.86 -9.99 8.77
CA LYS A 34 0.08 -11.22 8.66
C LYS A 34 -0.08 -11.70 7.22
N ASN A 35 -0.10 -10.79 6.25
CA ASN A 35 -0.55 -11.09 4.89
C ASN A 35 0.53 -10.93 3.82
N ALA A 36 1.56 -10.13 4.06
CA ALA A 36 2.68 -10.01 3.14
C ALA A 36 3.46 -11.33 3.09
N THR A 37 3.95 -11.69 1.91
CA THR A 37 5.00 -12.73 1.83
C THR A 37 6.31 -12.14 2.31
N GLU A 38 6.61 -10.91 1.93
CA GLU A 38 7.79 -10.19 2.37
C GLU A 38 7.45 -8.73 2.68
N MET A 39 7.94 -8.26 3.82
CA MET A 39 7.95 -6.85 4.17
C MET A 39 9.40 -6.36 4.13
N SER A 40 9.63 -5.23 3.47
CA SER A 40 10.94 -4.58 3.47
C SER A 40 10.86 -3.15 3.96
N TRP A 41 11.92 -2.75 4.67
CA TRP A 41 12.10 -1.41 5.21
C TRP A 41 13.26 -0.75 4.47
N GLY A 42 13.02 0.49 4.00
CA GLY A 42 13.97 1.28 3.25
C GLY A 42 15.22 1.67 4.04
N ARG A 43 16.09 2.41 3.37
CA ARG A 43 17.30 3.02 3.94
C ARG A 43 17.27 4.51 3.61
N GLY A 44 17.75 5.34 4.52
CA GLY A 44 17.81 6.79 4.32
C GLY A 44 17.59 7.53 5.62
N ASP A 45 17.87 8.83 5.60
CA ASP A 45 17.96 9.66 6.80
C ASP A 45 16.76 10.63 6.95
N GLY A 46 15.77 10.56 6.04
CA GLY A 46 14.51 11.32 6.07
C GLY A 46 13.36 10.51 6.66
N HIS A 47 12.27 10.33 5.90
CA HIS A 47 11.19 9.42 6.30
C HIS A 47 11.48 7.98 5.91
N GLY A 48 11.03 7.05 6.73
CA GLY A 48 11.09 5.63 6.46
C GLY A 48 10.19 5.25 5.30
N THR A 49 10.59 4.21 4.57
CA THR A 49 9.73 3.57 3.56
C THR A 49 9.49 2.13 3.95
N PHE A 50 8.23 1.72 3.88
CA PHE A 50 7.74 0.37 4.05
C PHE A 50 7.26 -0.13 2.68
N THR A 51 7.56 -1.37 2.32
CA THR A 51 7.03 -2.03 1.11
C THR A 51 6.34 -3.33 1.48
N PHE A 52 5.09 -3.47 1.02
CA PHE A 52 4.35 -4.71 1.06
C PHE A 52 4.61 -5.50 -0.23
N ARG A 53 5.06 -6.76 -0.12
CA ARG A 53 5.20 -7.67 -1.27
C ARG A 53 4.44 -8.98 -1.06
N CYS A 54 3.88 -9.50 -2.13
CA CYS A 54 3.30 -10.84 -2.17
C CYS A 54 3.96 -11.70 -3.25
N ASN A 55 4.09 -13.00 -2.95
CA ASN A 55 4.47 -13.98 -3.96
C ASN A 55 3.33 -14.21 -4.95
N SER A 56 3.70 -14.45 -6.20
CA SER A 56 2.80 -14.85 -7.28
C SER A 56 3.56 -15.72 -8.28
N ASP A 57 2.86 -16.34 -9.21
CA ASP A 57 3.47 -17.06 -10.34
C ASP A 57 4.28 -16.13 -11.26
N PHE A 58 4.10 -14.82 -11.12
CA PHE A 58 4.83 -13.77 -11.85
C PHE A 58 6.00 -13.20 -11.05
N GLY A 59 6.36 -13.86 -9.93
CA GLY A 59 7.42 -13.46 -9.01
C GLY A 59 6.91 -12.62 -7.84
N MET A 60 7.86 -11.96 -7.16
CA MET A 60 7.57 -11.14 -5.99
C MET A 60 7.06 -9.76 -6.39
N LEU A 61 5.79 -9.48 -6.11
CA LEU A 61 5.11 -8.26 -6.55
C LEU A 61 4.92 -7.29 -5.38
N PRO A 62 5.44 -6.05 -5.44
CA PRO A 62 5.02 -5.00 -4.54
C PRO A 62 3.59 -4.57 -4.88
N LEU A 63 2.70 -4.50 -3.88
CA LEU A 63 1.33 -4.00 -4.08
C LEU A 63 1.21 -2.52 -3.69
N PHE A 64 1.94 -2.11 -2.65
CA PHE A 64 2.02 -0.72 -2.25
C PHE A 64 3.29 -0.44 -1.44
N HIS A 65 3.65 0.84 -1.40
CA HIS A 65 4.60 1.40 -0.45
C HIS A 65 3.89 2.35 0.50
N MET A 66 4.43 2.50 1.71
CA MET A 66 4.01 3.53 2.66
C MET A 66 5.24 4.24 3.19
N LYS A 67 5.14 5.54 3.43
CA LYS A 67 6.16 6.30 4.12
C LYS A 67 5.70 6.69 5.52
N SER A 68 6.67 6.91 6.42
CA SER A 68 6.38 7.31 7.79
C SER A 68 5.96 8.78 7.94
N ASP A 69 5.93 9.55 6.84
CA ASP A 69 5.29 10.88 6.79
C ASP A 69 3.81 10.82 6.42
N GLY A 70 3.22 9.63 6.30
CA GLY A 70 1.79 9.50 6.06
C GLY A 70 1.41 9.35 4.59
N GLN A 71 2.36 9.08 3.71
CA GLN A 71 2.09 8.86 2.29
C GLN A 71 1.94 7.38 1.93
N LEU A 72 1.01 7.08 1.02
CA LEU A 72 0.81 5.76 0.41
C LEU A 72 1.10 5.84 -1.10
N ASN A 73 1.73 4.82 -1.66
CA ASN A 73 1.93 4.69 -3.10
C ASN A 73 1.43 3.32 -3.56
N LEU A 74 0.38 3.32 -4.38
CA LEU A 74 -0.20 2.10 -4.95
C LEU A 74 0.58 1.73 -6.20
N GLN A 75 1.08 0.49 -6.26
CA GLN A 75 1.96 0.04 -7.34
C GLN A 75 1.16 -0.44 -8.57
N ILE A 76 0.15 0.33 -8.98
CA ILE A 76 -0.83 -0.07 -9.99
C ILE A 76 -0.19 -0.19 -11.37
N ASN A 77 0.61 0.80 -11.77
CA ASN A 77 1.28 0.82 -13.06
C ASN A 77 2.41 -0.21 -13.10
N PHE A 78 3.15 -0.39 -12.01
CA PHE A 78 4.08 -1.53 -11.90
C PHE A 78 3.37 -2.86 -12.18
N LEU A 79 2.17 -3.06 -11.59
CA LEU A 79 1.39 -4.29 -11.78
C LEU A 79 0.79 -4.39 -13.20
N ARG A 80 0.45 -3.27 -13.86
CA ARG A 80 0.00 -3.26 -15.27
C ARG A 80 1.08 -3.70 -16.24
N GLU A 81 2.33 -3.34 -15.96
CA GLU A 81 3.47 -3.78 -16.75
C GLU A 81 3.77 -5.27 -16.56
N LYS A 82 3.19 -5.90 -15.53
CA LYS A 82 3.21 -7.34 -15.36
C LYS A 82 2.06 -7.95 -16.15
N GLU A 83 2.31 -9.08 -16.79
CA GLU A 83 1.31 -9.85 -17.56
C GLU A 83 0.32 -10.60 -16.64
N LEU A 84 -0.19 -9.91 -15.61
CA LEU A 84 -1.11 -10.48 -14.63
C LEU A 84 -2.46 -10.81 -15.28
N PRO A 85 -3.20 -11.80 -14.73
CA PRO A 85 -4.55 -12.06 -15.21
C PRO A 85 -5.43 -10.82 -15.08
N LYS A 86 -6.03 -10.39 -16.20
CA LYS A 86 -6.82 -9.15 -16.29
C LYS A 86 -7.93 -9.06 -15.22
N MET A 87 -8.49 -10.20 -14.81
CA MET A 87 -9.53 -10.24 -13.76
C MET A 87 -9.01 -9.86 -12.38
N VAL A 88 -7.74 -10.16 -12.05
CA VAL A 88 -7.14 -9.78 -10.76
C VAL A 88 -6.94 -8.28 -10.70
N MET A 89 -6.34 -7.70 -11.74
CA MET A 89 -6.18 -6.25 -11.85
C MET A 89 -7.52 -5.53 -11.83
N ARG A 90 -8.50 -5.99 -12.62
CA ARG A 90 -9.83 -5.36 -12.67
C ARG A 90 -10.55 -5.38 -11.32
N ASP A 91 -10.52 -6.49 -10.60
CA ASP A 91 -11.17 -6.60 -9.28
C ASP A 91 -10.53 -5.68 -8.24
N MET A 92 -9.20 -5.61 -8.24
CA MET A 92 -8.46 -4.69 -7.37
C MET A 92 -8.80 -3.24 -7.69
N LEU A 93 -8.72 -2.84 -8.97
CA LEU A 93 -8.95 -1.46 -9.40
C LEU A 93 -10.37 -0.99 -9.06
N VAL A 94 -11.41 -1.74 -9.46
CA VAL A 94 -12.81 -1.35 -9.19
C VAL A 94 -13.06 -1.12 -7.69
N LYS A 95 -12.46 -1.92 -6.82
CA LYS A 95 -12.59 -1.76 -5.37
C LYS A 95 -11.84 -0.54 -4.84
N LEU A 96 -10.63 -0.28 -5.32
CA LEU A 96 -9.85 0.91 -4.96
C LEU A 96 -10.53 2.18 -5.44
N GLU A 97 -11.01 2.19 -6.70
CA GLU A 97 -11.72 3.31 -7.32
C GLU A 97 -13.00 3.63 -6.54
N ALA A 98 -13.79 2.61 -6.20
CA ALA A 98 -15.00 2.79 -5.40
C ALA A 98 -14.70 3.25 -3.95
N ASN A 99 -13.55 2.87 -3.38
CA ASN A 99 -13.19 3.22 -2.01
C ASN A 99 -12.67 4.66 -1.89
N PHE A 100 -11.87 5.10 -2.87
CA PHE A 100 -11.21 6.40 -2.86
C PHE A 100 -11.90 7.45 -3.74
N LEU A 101 -12.91 7.05 -4.52
CA LEU A 101 -13.62 7.91 -5.47
C LEU A 101 -12.65 8.56 -6.48
N ARG A 102 -11.73 7.75 -7.01
CA ARG A 102 -10.68 8.14 -7.98
C ARG A 102 -10.63 7.13 -9.11
N ASP A 103 -10.37 7.60 -10.32
CA ASP A 103 -10.11 6.74 -11.47
C ASP A 103 -8.64 6.36 -11.49
N TYR A 104 -8.34 5.07 -11.54
CA TYR A 104 -6.97 4.58 -11.53
C TYR A 104 -6.47 4.21 -12.92
N ASP A 105 -7.18 4.53 -14.01
CA ASP A 105 -6.82 4.20 -15.40
C ASP A 105 -5.49 4.84 -15.87
N ALA A 106 -5.10 4.56 -17.12
CA ALA A 106 -3.81 5.02 -17.66
C ALA A 106 -3.75 6.54 -17.94
N GLU A 107 -4.90 7.22 -18.00
CA GLU A 107 -4.99 8.67 -18.22
C GLU A 107 -4.99 9.42 -16.89
N SER A 108 -5.79 8.95 -15.93
CA SER A 108 -5.98 9.55 -14.61
C SER A 108 -4.86 9.19 -13.62
N TYR A 109 -4.25 8.01 -13.77
CA TYR A 109 -3.15 7.52 -12.93
C TYR A 109 -2.01 6.96 -13.78
N PRO A 110 -1.29 7.81 -14.54
CA PRO A 110 -0.27 7.37 -15.50
C PRO A 110 1.03 6.88 -14.86
N VAL A 111 1.26 7.21 -13.59
CA VAL A 111 2.48 6.83 -12.84
C VAL A 111 2.16 6.56 -11.37
N ASP A 112 2.85 5.57 -10.80
CA ASP A 112 2.72 5.24 -9.38
C ASP A 112 3.38 6.32 -8.52
N SER A 113 2.57 7.09 -7.80
CA SER A 113 3.01 8.24 -7.01
C SER A 113 2.65 8.11 -5.53
N TYR A 114 3.41 8.80 -4.67
CA TYR A 114 3.06 8.93 -3.26
C TYR A 114 1.94 9.95 -3.09
N GLU A 115 0.91 9.56 -2.37
CA GLU A 115 -0.30 10.33 -2.09
C GLU A 115 -0.53 10.39 -0.58
N GLU A 116 -0.97 11.55 -0.08
CA GLU A 116 -1.22 11.73 1.36
C GLU A 116 -2.41 10.88 1.82
N MET A 117 -2.18 10.04 2.83
CA MET A 117 -3.25 9.22 3.41
C MET A 117 -4.39 10.06 3.98
N GLU A 118 -4.11 11.29 4.43
CA GLU A 118 -5.12 12.27 4.88
C GLU A 118 -6.19 12.56 3.83
N PHE A 119 -5.83 12.56 2.54
CA PHE A 119 -6.79 12.82 1.46
C PHE A 119 -7.38 11.53 0.86
N MET A 120 -6.95 10.37 1.35
CA MET A 120 -7.44 9.07 0.89
C MET A 120 -8.40 8.45 1.91
N PHE A 121 -8.04 8.48 3.19
CA PHE A 121 -8.79 7.83 4.27
C PHE A 121 -9.44 8.86 5.18
N HIS A 122 -10.76 8.98 5.07
CA HIS A 122 -11.58 9.86 5.90
C HIS A 122 -12.42 9.08 6.92
N THR A 123 -12.45 7.75 6.81
CA THR A 123 -13.25 6.86 7.66
C THR A 123 -12.53 5.54 7.88
N HIS A 124 -12.75 4.92 9.05
CA HIS A 124 -12.24 3.57 9.32
C HIS A 124 -12.73 2.52 8.30
N THR A 125 -13.96 2.66 7.80
CA THR A 125 -14.50 1.77 6.77
C THR A 125 -13.69 1.79 5.47
N GLN A 126 -13.10 2.94 5.10
CA GLN A 126 -12.22 3.01 3.93
C GLN A 126 -10.92 2.23 4.16
N VAL A 127 -10.39 2.23 5.38
CA VAL A 127 -9.20 1.46 5.76
C VAL A 127 -9.49 -0.03 5.68
N ASP A 128 -10.62 -0.48 6.24
CA ASP A 128 -11.05 -1.88 6.20
C ASP A 128 -11.24 -2.37 4.76
N LYS A 129 -11.89 -1.56 3.91
CA LYS A 129 -12.07 -1.86 2.48
C LYS A 129 -10.75 -1.94 1.73
N PHE A 130 -9.81 -1.04 2.02
CA PHE A 130 -8.48 -1.08 1.44
C PHE A 130 -7.75 -2.37 1.82
N ILE A 131 -7.69 -2.69 3.12
CA ILE A 131 -7.07 -3.92 3.64
C ILE A 131 -7.69 -5.17 2.99
N SER A 132 -9.02 -5.26 2.95
CA SER A 132 -9.73 -6.39 2.34
C SER A 132 -9.47 -6.49 0.82
N THR A 133 -9.31 -5.36 0.14
CA THR A 133 -8.96 -5.33 -1.29
C THR A 133 -7.56 -5.88 -1.53
N ILE A 134 -6.58 -5.46 -0.72
CA ILE A 134 -5.21 -5.97 -0.81
C ILE A 134 -5.16 -7.47 -0.48
N GLU A 135 -5.84 -7.90 0.58
CA GLU A 135 -5.95 -9.32 0.94
C GLU A 135 -6.53 -10.17 -0.19
N GLY A 136 -7.62 -9.71 -0.81
CA GLY A 136 -8.23 -10.37 -1.96
C GLY A 136 -7.30 -10.44 -3.18
N CYS A 137 -6.50 -9.39 -3.41
CA CYS A 137 -5.49 -9.38 -4.46
C CYS A 137 -4.41 -10.43 -4.20
N VAL A 138 -3.86 -10.47 -2.98
CA VAL A 138 -2.88 -11.48 -2.55
C VAL A 138 -3.41 -12.90 -2.73
N TYR A 139 -4.67 -13.15 -2.34
CA TYR A 139 -5.29 -14.46 -2.49
C TYR A 139 -5.38 -14.90 -3.96
N ARG A 140 -5.79 -13.99 -4.85
CA ARG A 140 -5.93 -14.29 -6.28
C ARG A 140 -4.60 -14.40 -7.02
N LEU A 141 -3.56 -13.70 -6.57
CA LEU A 141 -2.22 -13.77 -7.17
C LEU A 141 -1.46 -15.06 -6.83
N LYS A 142 -1.90 -15.81 -5.81
CA LYS A 142 -1.34 -17.11 -5.42
C LYS A 142 -2.01 -18.30 -6.13
N GLN A 143 -3.07 -18.07 -6.89
CA GLN A 143 -3.80 -19.11 -7.66
C GLN A 143 -3.32 -19.14 -9.10
#